data_AF-A0A947VWH7-F1
#
_entry.id   AF-A0A947VWH7-F1
#
_cell.length_a   1.000
_cell.length_b   1.000
_cell.length_c   1.000
_cell.angle_alpha   90.00
_cell.angle_beta   90.00
_cell.angle_gamma   90.00
#
_symmetry.space_group_name_H-M   'P 1'
#
loop_
_entity.id
_entity.type
_entity.pdbx_description
1 polymer ?
#
loop_
_entity_poly.entity_id
_entity_poly.type
_entity_poly.pdbx_seq_one_letter_code
_entity_poly.pdbx_strand_id
1 'polypeptide(L)'
;MNLIYTFFNYRNLTFRLSNKLTYPEVSKYYLRGKNSADRLVKYIEKHHFEYILGLGDYRKNSKRIRIEERFMNKYGKNEIIATAPRYYKATWELPILNNKIYISDKPSNGPCNRSAYLISHILHSQNQNTKLAFVHIPKSYKIDKAEGFVNSWIKV
;
A
#
# COMPACT_ATOMS: atom_id res chain seq x y z
N MET A 1 8.89 -4.76 13.55
CA MET A 1 7.62 -3.99 13.60
C MET A 1 7.07 -3.87 12.19
N ASN A 2 5.75 -4.02 12.04
CA ASN A 2 5.08 -3.95 10.74
C ASN A 2 4.25 -2.67 10.64
N LEU A 3 4.01 -2.21 9.42
CA LEU A 3 3.18 -1.04 9.14
C LEU A 3 2.07 -1.37 8.15
N ILE A 4 0.84 -1.05 8.52
CA ILE A 4 -0.27 -0.92 7.57
C ILE A 4 -0.54 0.56 7.36
N TYR A 5 -0.65 0.99 6.11
CA TYR A 5 -1.12 2.35 5.82
C TYR A 5 -2.27 2.36 4.82
N THR A 6 -3.16 3.33 4.97
CA THR A 6 -4.27 3.54 4.04
C THR A 6 -4.71 4.99 3.99
N PHE A 7 -5.61 5.32 3.06
CA PHE A 7 -6.17 6.66 2.93
C PHE A 7 -7.33 6.86 3.90
N PHE A 8 -7.25 7.94 4.67
CA PHE A 8 -8.31 8.29 5.62
C PHE A 8 -9.57 8.72 4.87
N ASN A 9 -10.63 7.91 5.02
CA ASN A 9 -11.99 8.25 4.63
C ASN A 9 -12.92 7.22 5.27
N TYR A 10 -13.87 7.67 6.11
CA TYR A 10 -14.80 6.78 6.83
C TYR A 10 -15.65 5.89 5.91
N ARG A 11 -15.86 6.30 4.66
CA ARG A 11 -16.60 5.53 3.66
C ARG A 11 -15.74 4.46 2.98
N ASN A 12 -14.41 4.57 3.05
CA ASN A 12 -13.51 3.63 2.39
C ASN A 12 -13.54 2.27 3.08
N LEU A 13 -13.49 1.20 2.28
CA LEU A 13 -13.42 -0.15 2.81
C LEU A 13 -12.07 -0.39 3.49
N THR A 14 -10.97 0.06 2.88
CA THR A 14 -9.62 -0.16 3.44
C THR A 14 -9.37 0.57 4.76
N PHE A 15 -10.00 1.73 4.97
CA PHE A 15 -9.96 2.44 6.26
C PHE A 15 -10.65 1.62 7.37
N ARG A 16 -11.88 1.17 7.11
CA ARG A 16 -12.65 0.33 8.05
C ARG A 16 -11.95 -1.00 8.32
N LEU A 17 -11.40 -1.62 7.28
CA LEU A 17 -10.61 -2.83 7.38
C LEU A 17 -9.39 -2.62 8.28
N SER A 18 -8.60 -1.57 8.04
CA SER A 18 -7.43 -1.25 8.87
C SER A 18 -7.80 -1.04 10.34
N ASN A 19 -8.95 -0.43 10.65
CA ASN A 19 -9.42 -0.30 12.03
C ASN A 19 -9.82 -1.65 12.65
N LYS A 20 -10.38 -2.58 11.86
CA LYS A 20 -10.82 -3.90 12.32
C LYS A 20 -9.65 -4.81 12.74
N LEU A 21 -8.53 -4.73 12.03
CA LEU A 21 -7.34 -5.55 12.32
C LEU A 21 -6.80 -5.26 13.72
N THR A 22 -6.66 -6.25 14.60
CA THR A 22 -6.22 -6.07 15.99
C THR A 22 -4.87 -6.73 16.19
N TYR A 23 -3.81 -5.96 15.91
CA TYR A 23 -2.43 -6.43 15.89
C TYR A 23 -1.55 -5.45 16.68
N PRO A 24 -1.15 -5.76 17.92
CA PRO A 24 -0.40 -4.82 18.76
C PRO A 24 0.99 -4.47 18.19
N GLU A 25 1.60 -5.39 17.45
CA GLU A 25 2.89 -5.23 16.76
C GLU A 25 2.83 -4.56 15.37
N VAL A 26 1.61 -4.24 14.92
CA VAL A 26 1.38 -3.56 13.63
C VAL A 26 1.00 -2.11 13.87
N SER A 27 1.92 -1.21 13.51
CA SER A 27 1.63 0.22 13.42
C SER A 27 0.62 0.49 12.31
N LYS A 28 -0.30 1.43 12.54
CA LYS A 28 -1.28 1.87 11.54
C LYS A 28 -1.11 3.35 11.22
N TYR A 29 -1.07 3.69 9.93
CA TYR A 29 -0.95 5.07 9.48
C TYR A 29 -2.06 5.47 8.49
N TYR A 30 -2.71 6.60 8.74
CA TYR A 30 -3.82 7.09 7.92
C TYR A 30 -3.44 8.37 7.16
N LEU A 31 -3.37 8.25 5.84
CA LEU A 31 -3.06 9.37 4.95
C LEU A 31 -4.23 10.37 4.90
N ARG A 32 -4.05 11.56 5.49
CA ARG A 32 -5.02 12.66 5.54
C ARG A 32 -4.58 13.85 4.68
N GLY A 33 -5.25 14.08 3.55
CA GLY A 33 -5.04 15.27 2.70
C GLY A 33 -3.83 15.18 1.76
N LYS A 34 -3.53 16.29 1.07
CA LYS A 34 -2.60 16.38 -0.08
C LYS A 34 -1.15 15.99 0.25
N ASN A 35 -0.63 16.42 1.40
CA ASN A 35 0.77 16.24 1.82
C ASN A 35 0.97 15.01 2.72
N SER A 36 -0.01 14.11 2.77
CA SER A 36 0.01 12.99 3.71
C SER A 36 1.08 11.96 3.41
N ALA A 37 1.38 11.72 2.13
CA ALA A 37 2.41 10.76 1.72
C ALA A 37 3.81 11.24 2.14
N ASP A 38 4.09 12.54 2.06
CA ASP A 38 5.37 13.11 2.47
C ASP A 38 5.57 12.99 3.99
N ARG A 39 4.50 13.11 4.78
CA ARG A 39 4.54 12.84 6.23
C ARG A 39 4.73 11.35 6.55
N LEU A 40 4.11 10.47 5.76
CA LEU A 40 4.31 9.02 5.90
C LEU A 40 5.76 8.64 5.62
N VAL A 41 6.40 9.22 4.60
CA VAL A 41 7.84 9.02 4.35
C VAL A 41 8.66 9.43 5.57
N LYS A 42 8.45 10.64 6.11
CA LYS A 42 9.13 11.10 7.33
C LYS A 42 8.89 10.21 8.55
N TYR A 43 7.72 9.58 8.63
CA TYR A 43 7.41 8.60 9.68
C TYR A 43 8.22 7.32 9.47
N ILE A 44 8.27 6.78 8.25
CA ILE A 44 9.08 5.60 7.91
C ILE A 44 10.58 5.85 8.10
N GLU A 45 11.09 7.03 7.78
CA GLU A 45 12.51 7.37 8.01
C GLU A 45 12.89 7.31 9.50
N LYS A 46 11.95 7.67 10.39
CA LYS A 46 12.17 7.69 11.84
C LYS A 46 11.95 6.34 12.51
N HIS A 47 11.31 5.40 11.82
CA HIS A 47 10.86 4.14 12.39
C HIS A 47 11.26 2.99 11.48
N HIS A 48 12.07 2.06 11.98
CA HIS A 48 12.41 0.87 11.22
C HIS A 48 11.22 -0.12 11.16
N PHE A 49 10.78 -0.42 9.94
CA PHE A 49 9.76 -1.43 9.67
C PHE A 49 10.36 -2.61 8.91
N GLU A 50 9.90 -3.81 9.22
CA GLU A 50 10.28 -5.01 8.49
C GLU A 50 9.41 -5.15 7.24
N TYR A 51 8.10 -4.96 7.44
CA TYR A 51 7.08 -5.05 6.40
C TYR A 51 6.19 -3.81 6.37
N ILE A 52 5.90 -3.30 5.17
CA ILE A 52 4.94 -2.23 4.91
C ILE A 52 3.88 -2.73 3.94
N LEU A 53 2.62 -2.69 4.37
CA LEU A 53 1.45 -2.98 3.54
C LEU A 53 0.62 -1.72 3.30
N GLY A 54 0.61 -1.26 2.05
CA GLY A 54 -0.33 -0.22 1.61
C GLY A 54 -1.68 -0.83 1.21
N LEU A 55 -2.77 -0.26 1.71
CA LEU A 55 -4.14 -0.65 1.34
C LEU A 55 -4.87 0.51 0.65
N GLY A 56 -5.43 0.26 -0.53
CA GLY A 56 -6.26 1.21 -1.26
C GLY A 56 -7.61 0.63 -1.70
N ASP A 57 -8.64 1.47 -1.75
CA ASP A 57 -9.91 1.07 -2.35
C ASP A 57 -9.76 0.97 -3.88
N TYR A 58 -10.28 -0.11 -4.46
CA TYR A 58 -10.34 -0.29 -5.91
C TYR A 58 -11.67 0.16 -6.50
N ARG A 59 -11.80 0.09 -7.83
CA ARG A 59 -13.03 0.45 -8.55
C ARG A 59 -14.21 -0.39 -8.06
N LYS A 60 -15.41 0.22 -7.93
CA LYS A 60 -16.64 -0.42 -7.40
C LYS A 60 -17.02 -1.72 -8.11
N ASN A 61 -16.76 -1.79 -9.42
CA ASN A 61 -17.16 -2.92 -10.27
C ASN A 61 -16.07 -4.01 -10.39
N SER A 62 -14.92 -3.85 -9.74
CA SER A 62 -13.92 -4.92 -9.71
C SER A 62 -14.41 -6.08 -8.84
N LYS A 63 -14.16 -7.30 -9.29
CA LYS A 63 -14.46 -8.53 -8.54
C LYS A 63 -13.25 -9.14 -7.83
N ARG A 64 -12.05 -8.59 -8.09
CA ARG A 64 -10.77 -9.16 -7.66
C ARG A 64 -9.94 -8.13 -6.90
N ILE A 65 -9.25 -8.61 -5.87
CA ILE A 65 -8.20 -7.90 -5.15
C ILE A 65 -6.97 -7.87 -6.05
N ARG A 66 -6.35 -6.69 -6.15
CA ARG A 66 -5.18 -6.44 -6.99
C ARG A 66 -3.97 -6.17 -6.12
N ILE A 67 -2.92 -6.97 -6.28
CA ILE A 67 -1.58 -6.69 -5.76
C ILE A 67 -0.82 -5.91 -6.83
N GLU A 68 -0.20 -4.79 -6.47
CA GLU A 68 0.63 -4.01 -7.39
C GLU A 68 2.05 -4.59 -7.44
N GLU A 69 2.56 -4.86 -8.65
CA GLU A 69 3.92 -5.37 -8.85
C GLU A 69 4.97 -4.24 -8.92
N ARG A 70 4.55 -3.04 -9.37
CA ARG A 70 5.45 -1.90 -9.52
C ARG A 70 4.73 -0.58 -9.27
N PHE A 71 5.53 0.42 -8.90
CA PHE A 71 5.11 1.79 -8.65
C PHE A 71 5.84 2.73 -9.62
N MET A 72 5.13 3.63 -10.27
CA MET A 72 5.68 4.52 -11.30
C MET A 72 6.03 5.88 -10.72
N ASN A 73 7.08 6.51 -11.22
CA ASN A 73 7.44 7.89 -10.95
C ASN A 73 6.47 8.89 -11.62
N LYS A 74 5.18 8.81 -11.31
CA LYS A 74 4.16 9.65 -11.93
C LYS A 74 2.97 9.92 -11.01
N TYR A 75 2.59 11.19 -10.93
CA TYR A 75 1.34 11.63 -10.30
C TYR A 75 0.59 12.56 -11.24
N GLY A 76 -0.54 12.07 -11.79
CA GLY A 76 -1.19 12.73 -12.92
C GLY A 76 -0.28 12.77 -14.15
N LYS A 77 0.03 13.97 -14.63
CA LYS A 77 0.95 14.18 -15.78
C LYS A 77 2.40 14.39 -15.37
N ASN A 78 2.66 14.66 -14.10
CA ASN A 78 3.97 15.09 -13.60
C ASN A 78 4.75 13.91 -13.03
N GLU A 79 6.07 14.00 -13.10
CA GLU A 79 6.96 13.13 -12.33
C GLU A 79 6.86 13.45 -10.84
N ILE A 80 7.07 12.43 -9.99
CA ILE A 80 7.06 12.62 -8.54
C ILE A 80 8.41 13.18 -8.09
N ILE A 81 9.51 12.64 -8.62
CA ILE A 81 10.89 13.06 -8.35
C ILE A 81 11.67 13.04 -9.67
N ALA A 82 12.09 14.19 -10.17
CA ALA A 82 12.65 14.32 -11.53
C ALA A 82 13.90 13.46 -11.80
N THR A 83 14.72 13.21 -10.78
CA THR A 83 15.99 12.47 -10.92
C THR A 83 15.89 10.99 -10.53
N ALA A 84 14.71 10.52 -10.14
CA ALA A 84 14.52 9.16 -9.64
C ALA A 84 14.13 8.18 -10.77
N PRO A 85 14.38 6.86 -10.57
CA PRO A 85 14.04 5.82 -11.55
C PRO A 85 12.59 5.87 -12.01
N ARG A 86 12.32 5.48 -13.26
CA ARG A 86 10.95 5.48 -13.81
C ARG A 86 9.96 4.63 -13.00
N TYR A 87 10.44 3.54 -12.41
CA TYR A 87 9.63 2.64 -11.60
C TYR A 87 10.46 1.98 -10.49
N TYR A 88 9.77 1.61 -9.42
CA TYR A 88 10.25 0.66 -8.41
C TYR A 88 9.37 -0.58 -8.42
N LYS A 89 9.95 -1.76 -8.19
CA LYS A 89 9.20 -3.00 -7.97
C LYS A 89 8.73 -3.07 -6.51
N ALA A 90 7.57 -3.68 -6.29
CA ALA A 90 7.21 -4.14 -4.95
C ALA A 90 8.24 -5.17 -4.48
N THR A 91 8.68 -5.06 -3.23
CA THR A 91 9.72 -5.93 -2.66
C THR A 91 9.14 -7.00 -1.74
N TRP A 92 7.85 -6.89 -1.38
CA TRP A 92 7.13 -7.93 -0.64
C TRP A 92 6.24 -8.74 -1.59
N GLU A 93 6.65 -9.97 -1.86
CA GLU A 93 5.88 -10.92 -2.66
C GLU A 93 4.75 -11.53 -1.82
N LEU A 94 3.53 -11.04 -2.05
CA LEU A 94 2.34 -11.55 -1.37
C LEU A 94 1.80 -12.79 -2.10
N PRO A 95 1.49 -13.89 -1.40
CA PRO A 95 0.97 -15.10 -2.02
C PRO A 95 -0.43 -14.88 -2.62
N ILE A 96 -0.67 -15.49 -3.80
CA ILE A 96 -1.99 -15.56 -4.43
C ILE A 96 -2.75 -16.74 -3.81
N LEU A 97 -3.65 -16.43 -2.87
CA LEU A 97 -4.35 -17.47 -2.11
C LEU A 97 -5.51 -18.13 -2.85
N ASN A 98 -6.08 -17.45 -3.85
CA ASN A 98 -7.12 -17.97 -4.72
C ASN A 98 -7.34 -17.07 -5.95
N ASN A 99 -8.29 -17.47 -6.81
CA ASN A 99 -8.65 -16.76 -8.04
C ASN A 99 -9.24 -15.35 -7.82
N LYS A 100 -9.56 -14.94 -6.57
CA LYS A 100 -10.01 -13.58 -6.26
C LYS A 100 -8.87 -12.58 -6.14
N ILE A 101 -7.62 -13.04 -6.15
CA ILE A 101 -6.43 -12.19 -6.12
C ILE A 101 -5.75 -12.24 -7.49
N TYR A 102 -5.10 -11.15 -7.89
CA TYR A 102 -4.18 -11.11 -9.03
C TYR A 102 -3.09 -10.09 -8.82
N ILE A 103 -1.97 -10.30 -9.49
CA ILE A 103 -0.86 -9.34 -9.57
C ILE A 103 -1.06 -8.49 -10.81
N SER A 104 -0.85 -7.18 -10.68
CA SER A 104 -0.90 -6.24 -11.80
C SER A 104 0.42 -5.54 -11.97
N ASP A 105 0.93 -5.60 -13.19
CA ASP A 105 2.10 -4.88 -13.67
C ASP A 105 1.72 -3.50 -14.25
N LYS A 106 0.46 -3.04 -14.10
CA LYS A 106 -0.04 -1.80 -14.71
C LYS A 106 -0.23 -0.71 -13.65
N PRO A 107 0.85 -0.01 -13.26
CA PRO A 107 0.79 1.04 -12.25
C PRO A 107 -0.14 2.17 -12.70
N SER A 108 -0.94 2.66 -11.75
CA SER A 108 -1.69 3.90 -11.92
C SER A 108 -0.80 5.13 -11.66
N ASN A 109 -1.31 6.33 -11.87
CA ASN A 109 -0.65 7.60 -11.55
C ASN A 109 -1.42 8.40 -10.49
N GLY A 110 -2.20 7.71 -9.64
CA GLY A 110 -3.01 8.33 -8.57
C GLY A 110 -2.29 8.42 -7.22
N PRO A 111 -3.01 8.82 -6.15
CA PRO A 111 -2.45 8.96 -4.81
C PRO A 111 -1.84 7.68 -4.24
N CYS A 112 -2.47 6.52 -4.50
CA CYS A 112 -1.93 5.21 -4.11
C CYS A 112 -0.53 4.99 -4.69
N ASN A 113 -0.39 5.18 -6.00
CA ASN A 113 0.89 5.09 -6.69
C ASN A 113 1.91 6.08 -6.13
N ARG A 114 1.51 7.35 -5.95
CA ARG A 114 2.40 8.37 -5.37
C ARG A 114 2.96 7.93 -4.03
N SER A 115 2.10 7.45 -3.12
CA SER A 115 2.54 7.00 -1.80
C SER A 115 3.51 5.83 -1.86
N ALA A 116 3.19 4.79 -2.63
CA ALA A 116 4.03 3.60 -2.73
C ALA A 116 5.36 3.88 -3.43
N TYR A 117 5.36 4.75 -4.44
CA TYR A 117 6.57 5.18 -5.12
C TYR A 117 7.51 5.97 -4.19
N LEU A 118 6.98 6.94 -3.43
CA LEU A 118 7.78 7.71 -2.48
C LEU A 118 8.38 6.83 -1.37
N ILE A 119 7.63 5.85 -0.87
CA ILE A 119 8.14 4.87 0.10
C ILE A 119 9.24 4.04 -0.55
N SER A 120 9.01 3.48 -1.74
CA SER A 120 10.03 2.69 -2.43
C SER A 120 11.33 3.47 -2.67
N HIS A 121 11.19 4.75 -3.03
CA HIS A 121 12.33 5.64 -3.22
C HIS A 121 13.13 5.80 -1.93
N ILE A 122 12.49 6.06 -0.79
CA ILE A 122 13.21 6.27 0.47
C ILE A 122 13.85 4.97 0.99
N LEU A 123 13.16 3.84 0.85
CA LEU A 123 13.72 2.54 1.23
C LEU A 123 14.98 2.23 0.42
N HIS A 124 14.94 2.50 -0.89
CA HIS A 124 16.08 2.28 -1.77
C HIS A 124 17.22 3.28 -1.53
N SER A 125 16.93 4.58 -1.33
CA SER A 125 17.98 5.59 -1.14
C SER A 125 18.71 5.46 0.19
N GLN A 126 18.05 4.87 1.19
CA GLN A 126 18.62 4.62 2.53
C GLN A 126 19.07 3.18 2.74
N ASN A 127 19.05 2.33 1.70
CA ASN A 127 19.39 0.90 1.78
C ASN A 127 18.62 0.15 2.89
N GLN A 128 17.35 0.49 3.11
CA GLN A 128 16.51 -0.22 4.09
C GLN A 128 16.05 -1.56 3.51
N ASN A 129 16.18 -2.65 4.28
CA ASN A 129 15.73 -3.99 3.86
C ASN A 129 14.21 -4.22 4.06
N THR A 130 13.45 -3.16 4.31
CA THR A 130 12.00 -3.21 4.47
C THR A 130 11.32 -3.74 3.20
N LYS A 131 10.38 -4.67 3.37
CA LYS A 131 9.60 -5.23 2.26
C LYS A 131 8.28 -4.46 2.11
N LEU A 132 7.98 -3.98 0.90
CA LEU A 132 6.80 -3.18 0.58
C LEU A 132 5.88 -3.93 -0.39
N ALA A 133 4.59 -3.99 -0.04
CA ALA A 133 3.50 -4.35 -0.95
C ALA A 133 2.40 -3.29 -0.94
N PHE A 134 1.65 -3.20 -2.05
CA PHE A 134 0.43 -2.41 -2.10
C PHE A 134 -0.72 -3.23 -2.68
N VAL A 135 -1.87 -3.18 -2.01
CA VAL A 135 -3.05 -3.95 -2.38
C VAL A 135 -4.26 -3.05 -2.54
N HIS A 136 -4.95 -3.23 -3.67
CA HIS A 136 -6.23 -2.60 -3.94
C HIS A 136 -7.39 -3.59 -3.72
N ILE A 137 -8.32 -3.23 -2.84
CA ILE A 137 -9.48 -4.07 -2.49
C ILE A 137 -10.74 -3.44 -3.08
N PRO A 138 -11.58 -4.18 -3.83
CA PRO A 138 -12.83 -3.63 -4.36
C PRO A 138 -13.72 -3.03 -3.28
N LYS A 139 -14.29 -1.85 -3.54
CA LYS A 139 -15.22 -1.19 -2.60
C LYS A 139 -16.44 -2.04 -2.23
N SER A 140 -16.83 -2.96 -3.11
CA SER A 140 -17.95 -3.89 -2.96
C SER A 140 -17.58 -5.19 -2.25
N TYR A 141 -16.31 -5.38 -1.89
CA TYR A 141 -15.86 -6.61 -1.24
C TYR A 141 -16.43 -6.71 0.19
N LYS A 142 -16.67 -7.94 0.68
CA LYS A 142 -17.06 -8.14 2.09
C LYS A 142 -15.84 -7.90 2.98
N ILE A 143 -15.98 -7.06 4.00
CA ILE A 143 -14.88 -6.67 4.89
C ILE A 143 -14.22 -7.89 5.56
N ASP A 144 -15.02 -8.87 6.04
CA ASP A 144 -14.49 -10.07 6.71
C ASP A 144 -13.67 -10.96 5.77
N LYS A 145 -14.04 -10.99 4.48
CA LYS A 145 -13.25 -11.71 3.47
C LYS A 145 -11.94 -10.98 3.19
N ALA A 146 -11.97 -9.65 3.15
CA ALA A 146 -10.76 -8.85 2.95
C ALA A 146 -9.79 -8.98 4.14
N GLU A 147 -10.33 -9.00 5.36
CA GLU A 147 -9.60 -9.28 6.60
C GLU A 147 -8.90 -10.63 6.56
N GLY A 148 -9.60 -11.70 6.18
CA GLY A 148 -8.98 -13.03 6.05
C GLY A 148 -7.74 -13.05 5.14
N PHE A 149 -7.76 -12.29 4.03
CA PHE A 149 -6.58 -12.15 3.18
C PHE A 149 -5.47 -11.33 3.83
N VAL A 150 -5.79 -10.18 4.43
CA VAL A 150 -4.77 -9.33 5.06
C VAL A 150 -4.10 -10.07 6.22
N ASN A 151 -4.87 -10.82 7.02
CA ASN A 151 -4.36 -11.63 8.13
C ASN A 151 -3.41 -12.75 7.65
N SER A 152 -3.63 -13.30 6.45
CA SER A 152 -2.74 -14.33 5.90
C SER A 152 -1.40 -13.78 5.41
N TRP A 153 -1.35 -12.47 5.09
CA TRP A 153 -0.16 -11.80 4.57
C TRP A 153 0.68 -11.23 5.70
N ILE A 154 0.03 -10.55 6.63
CA ILE A 154 0.69 -9.99 7.81
C ILE A 154 0.82 -11.14 8.80
N LYS A 155 1.87 -11.95 8.60
CA LYS A 155 2.30 -12.91 9.60
C LYS A 155 2.80 -12.12 10.81
N VAL A 156 2.09 -12.28 11.90
CA VAL A 156 2.44 -11.84 13.25
C VAL A 156 2.93 -13.07 13.98
#